data_AF-A0A966PWA2-F1
#
_entry.id   AF-A0A966PWA2-F1
#
_cell.length_a   1.000
_cell.length_b   1.000
_cell.length_c   1.000
_cell.angle_alpha   90.00
_cell.angle_beta   90.00
_cell.angle_gamma   90.00
#
_symmetry.space_group_name_H-M   'P 1'
#
loop_
_entity.id
_entity.type
_entity.pdbx_description
1 polymer ?
#
loop_
_entity_poly.entity_id
_entity_poly.type
_entity_poly.pdbx_seq_one_letter_code
_entity_poly.pdbx_strand_id
1 'polypeptide(L)'
;MRIKNWERFQHYTPMNPRFQQKMTWFKVYGDDLLNDPDFMGLSDECQAMLAKCWCLASRKNGELPDIDGIAFALRKDKSFVIKTLAKLQGWLEGDCYHIASIEKEKEKEKEISIVHFDTFWSLYPKKVAKEVCLKKWKSRKLDKIGEKIISHVKFMKETKQWKENDGMFIPMPLTYINQSRWDTEIEKKKSIWDGAK
;
A
#
# COMPACT_ATOMS: atom_id res chain seq x y z
N MET A 1 -4.33 20.08 -7.24
CA MET A 1 -5.30 19.30 -8.06
C MET A 1 -6.57 20.10 -8.22
N ARG A 2 -7.25 19.98 -9.36
CA ARG A 2 -8.51 20.64 -9.67
C ARG A 2 -9.52 19.63 -10.20
N ILE A 3 -10.82 19.88 -10.06
CA ILE A 3 -11.86 19.07 -10.70
C ILE A 3 -11.86 19.33 -12.20
N LYS A 4 -11.90 18.27 -13.02
CA LYS A 4 -11.93 18.39 -14.47
C LYS A 4 -13.20 19.08 -14.95
N ASN A 5 -13.06 19.95 -15.95
CA ASN A 5 -14.18 20.71 -16.53
C ASN A 5 -15.00 21.49 -15.48
N TRP A 6 -14.34 21.99 -14.41
CA TRP A 6 -15.02 22.67 -13.30
C TRP A 6 -15.98 23.79 -13.75
N GLU A 7 -15.62 24.51 -14.82
CA GLU A 7 -16.43 25.58 -15.40
C GLU A 7 -17.86 25.14 -15.75
N ARG A 8 -18.08 23.85 -16.10
CA ARG A 8 -19.44 23.33 -16.37
C ARG A 8 -20.35 23.34 -15.15
N PHE A 9 -19.76 23.26 -13.96
CA PHE A 9 -20.49 23.24 -12.69
C PHE A 9 -20.66 24.65 -12.10
N GLN A 10 -19.99 25.67 -12.67
CA GLN A 10 -20.05 27.07 -12.23
C GLN A 10 -20.96 27.90 -13.13
N HIS A 11 -22.16 28.19 -12.62
CA HIS A 11 -23.17 28.91 -13.39
C HIS A 11 -23.13 30.44 -13.19
N TYR A 12 -22.51 30.94 -12.11
CA TYR A 12 -22.48 32.37 -11.79
C TYR A 12 -21.04 32.87 -11.89
N THR A 13 -20.77 33.55 -12.99
CA THR A 13 -19.50 34.24 -13.22
C THR A 13 -19.47 35.61 -12.53
N PRO A 14 -18.30 36.22 -12.30
CA PRO A 14 -18.18 37.58 -11.76
C PRO A 14 -18.99 38.66 -12.49
N MET A 15 -19.37 38.41 -13.74
CA MET A 15 -20.21 39.28 -14.57
C MET A 15 -21.71 39.21 -14.21
N ASN A 16 -22.12 38.28 -13.34
CA ASN A 16 -23.51 38.15 -12.89
C ASN A 16 -23.77 39.12 -11.71
N PRO A 17 -24.82 39.95 -11.76
CA PRO A 17 -25.18 40.88 -10.67
C PRO A 17 -25.41 40.22 -9.31
N ARG A 18 -25.73 38.93 -9.28
CA ARG A 18 -25.93 38.15 -8.05
C ARG A 18 -24.68 37.43 -7.56
N PHE A 19 -23.54 37.58 -8.23
CA PHE A 19 -22.30 36.90 -7.86
C PHE A 19 -21.83 37.28 -6.45
N GLN A 20 -21.50 36.28 -5.64
CA GLN A 20 -20.84 36.46 -4.35
C GLN A 20 -19.59 35.58 -4.34
N GLN A 21 -18.45 36.13 -3.90
CA GLN A 21 -17.17 35.41 -3.86
C GLN A 21 -17.20 34.17 -2.93
N LYS A 22 -18.16 34.12 -2.00
CA LYS A 22 -18.38 33.02 -1.05
C LYS A 22 -19.55 32.11 -1.47
N MET A 23 -19.70 31.82 -2.75
CA MET A 23 -20.66 30.82 -3.22
C MET A 23 -20.04 29.43 -3.14
N THR A 24 -20.41 28.67 -2.10
CA THR A 24 -19.94 27.29 -1.85
C THR A 24 -20.76 26.23 -2.59
N TRP A 25 -21.66 26.64 -3.48
CA TRP A 25 -22.59 25.78 -4.17
C TRP A 25 -22.14 25.54 -5.62
N PHE A 26 -22.48 24.39 -6.20
CA PHE A 26 -22.16 24.00 -7.57
C PHE A 26 -23.38 23.30 -8.17
N LYS A 27 -23.55 23.35 -9.49
CA LYS A 27 -24.70 22.75 -10.17
C LYS A 27 -24.26 21.50 -10.93
N VAL A 28 -24.90 20.37 -10.67
CA VAL A 28 -24.69 19.11 -11.39
C VAL A 28 -25.95 18.80 -12.20
N TYR A 29 -25.75 18.41 -13.46
CA TYR A 29 -26.83 17.92 -14.30
C TYR A 29 -26.99 16.42 -14.06
N GLY A 30 -28.05 16.05 -13.33
CA GLY A 30 -28.28 14.66 -12.94
C GLY A 30 -28.49 13.73 -14.15
N ASP A 31 -29.16 14.22 -15.19
CA ASP A 31 -29.38 13.46 -16.42
C ASP A 31 -28.06 13.18 -17.14
N ASP A 32 -27.24 14.21 -17.39
CA ASP A 32 -25.90 14.05 -17.97
C ASP A 32 -25.03 13.12 -17.13
N LEU A 33 -25.10 13.22 -15.80
CA LEU A 33 -24.28 12.42 -14.90
C LEU A 33 -24.69 10.93 -14.91
N LEU A 34 -25.99 10.65 -14.89
CA LEU A 34 -26.50 9.27 -14.90
C LEU A 34 -26.37 8.62 -16.28
N ASN A 35 -26.28 9.42 -17.33
CA ASN A 35 -26.03 8.95 -18.70
C ASN A 35 -24.53 8.87 -19.05
N ASP A 36 -23.64 9.32 -18.17
CA ASP A 36 -22.18 9.22 -18.36
C ASP A 36 -21.68 7.79 -18.01
N PRO A 37 -21.25 6.98 -19.00
CA PRO A 37 -20.78 5.63 -18.75
C PRO A 37 -19.54 5.58 -17.88
N ASP A 38 -18.66 6.59 -17.97
CA ASP A 38 -17.43 6.65 -17.17
C ASP A 38 -17.77 6.90 -15.70
N PHE A 39 -18.84 7.64 -15.41
CA PHE A 39 -19.33 7.84 -14.04
C PHE A 39 -20.03 6.60 -13.51
N MET A 40 -20.92 6.01 -14.32
CA MET A 40 -21.70 4.83 -13.93
C MET A 40 -20.84 3.57 -13.79
N GLY A 41 -19.70 3.49 -14.49
CA GLY A 41 -18.72 2.41 -14.33
C GLY A 41 -17.87 2.50 -13.06
N LEU A 42 -17.89 3.63 -12.35
CA LEU A 42 -17.22 3.77 -11.05
C LEU A 42 -17.94 2.97 -9.97
N SER A 43 -17.20 2.46 -8.99
CA SER A 43 -17.84 1.89 -7.79
C SER A 43 -18.56 2.98 -6.98
N ASP A 44 -19.60 2.59 -6.24
CA ASP A 44 -20.36 3.50 -5.36
C ASP A 44 -19.44 4.33 -4.44
N GLU A 45 -18.37 3.70 -3.95
CA GLU A 45 -17.33 4.36 -3.15
C GLU A 45 -16.63 5.49 -3.91
N CYS A 46 -16.31 5.27 -5.18
CA CYS A 46 -15.65 6.25 -6.05
C CYS A 46 -16.62 7.36 -6.47
N GLN A 47 -17.88 7.03 -6.78
CA GLN A 47 -18.92 8.00 -7.08
C GLN A 47 -19.16 8.93 -5.88
N ALA A 48 -19.31 8.37 -4.68
CA ALA A 48 -19.48 9.14 -3.45
C ALA A 48 -18.23 9.98 -3.12
N MET A 49 -17.02 9.46 -3.40
CA MET A 49 -15.78 10.22 -3.24
C MET A 49 -15.73 11.41 -4.19
N LEU A 50 -16.07 11.21 -5.46
CA LEU A 50 -16.09 12.26 -6.47
C LEU A 50 -17.08 13.37 -6.11
N ALA A 51 -18.29 13.01 -5.68
CA ALA A 51 -19.28 13.97 -5.20
C ALA A 51 -18.77 14.79 -3.99
N LYS A 52 -18.09 14.14 -3.04
CA LYS A 52 -17.46 14.82 -1.91
C LYS A 52 -16.32 15.74 -2.35
N CYS A 53 -15.52 15.33 -3.34
CA CYS A 53 -14.50 16.17 -3.94
C CYS A 53 -15.11 17.41 -4.60
N TRP A 54 -16.25 17.30 -5.30
CA TRP A 54 -16.97 18.48 -5.82
C TRP A 54 -17.40 19.45 -4.71
N CYS A 55 -17.89 18.93 -3.57
CA CYS A 55 -18.21 19.75 -2.38
C CYS A 55 -16.98 20.42 -1.74
N LEU A 56 -15.78 19.84 -1.86
CA LEU A 56 -14.55 20.46 -1.39
C LEU A 56 -14.07 21.51 -2.37
N ALA A 57 -14.08 21.19 -3.66
CA ALA A 57 -13.69 22.05 -4.75
C ALA A 57 -14.54 23.33 -4.83
N SER A 58 -15.83 23.25 -4.46
CA SER A 58 -16.71 24.41 -4.42
C SER A 58 -16.27 25.49 -3.42
N ARG A 59 -15.44 25.16 -2.44
CA ARG A 59 -14.90 26.13 -1.47
C ARG A 59 -13.81 27.02 -2.08
N LYS A 60 -13.14 26.56 -3.14
CA LYS A 60 -12.00 27.22 -3.76
C LYS A 60 -12.04 27.12 -5.29
N ASN A 61 -13.19 27.45 -5.88
CA ASN A 61 -13.41 27.53 -7.33
C ASN A 61 -12.80 26.37 -8.15
N GLY A 62 -13.06 25.14 -7.71
CA GLY A 62 -12.64 23.93 -8.41
C GLY A 62 -11.35 23.32 -7.88
N GLU A 63 -10.59 24.06 -7.07
CA GLU A 63 -9.34 23.57 -6.49
C GLU A 63 -9.62 22.66 -5.29
N LEU A 64 -8.98 21.50 -5.30
CA LEU A 64 -8.97 20.59 -4.16
C LEU A 64 -7.83 20.95 -3.21
N PRO A 65 -8.03 20.75 -1.88
CA PRO A 65 -6.93 20.82 -0.93
C PRO A 65 -5.92 19.68 -1.17
N ASP A 66 -4.83 19.71 -0.43
CA ASP A 66 -3.85 18.63 -0.39
C ASP A 66 -4.45 17.32 0.15
N ILE A 67 -3.71 16.21 -0.01
CA ILE A 67 -4.17 14.88 0.42
C ILE A 67 -4.55 14.89 1.92
N ASP A 68 -3.80 15.64 2.72
CA ASP A 68 -4.03 15.75 4.16
C ASP A 68 -5.30 16.54 4.47
N GLY A 69 -5.54 17.66 3.78
CA GLY A 69 -6.78 18.42 3.86
C GLY A 69 -8.00 17.63 3.40
N ILE A 70 -7.88 16.83 2.33
CA ILE A 70 -8.96 15.94 1.86
C ILE A 70 -9.23 14.85 2.90
N ALA A 71 -8.20 14.16 3.38
CA ALA A 71 -8.32 13.11 4.40
C ALA A 71 -8.98 13.63 5.68
N PHE A 72 -8.55 14.80 6.16
CA PHE A 72 -9.13 15.45 7.31
C PHE A 72 -10.61 15.83 7.07
N ALA A 73 -10.90 16.49 5.95
CA ALA A 73 -12.25 16.97 5.65
C ALA A 73 -13.26 15.82 5.48
N LEU A 74 -12.81 14.69 4.92
CA LEU A 74 -13.67 13.53 4.66
C LEU A 74 -13.65 12.50 5.81
N ARG A 75 -12.82 12.71 6.84
CA ARG A 75 -12.59 11.78 7.95
C ARG A 75 -12.21 10.38 7.45
N LYS A 76 -11.25 10.34 6.51
CA LYS A 76 -10.75 9.11 5.88
C LYS A 76 -9.25 9.00 6.05
N ASP A 77 -8.75 7.78 6.03
CA ASP A 77 -7.31 7.53 6.02
C ASP A 77 -6.67 8.07 4.74
N LYS A 78 -5.45 8.64 4.87
CA LYS A 78 -4.67 9.12 3.72
C LYS A 78 -4.50 8.04 2.65
N SER A 79 -4.26 6.79 3.08
CA SER A 79 -4.12 5.65 2.17
C SER A 79 -5.38 5.37 1.36
N PHE A 80 -6.55 5.53 1.97
CA PHE A 80 -7.84 5.36 1.30
C PHE A 80 -8.11 6.50 0.31
N VAL A 81 -7.81 7.74 0.71
CA VAL A 81 -7.95 8.92 -0.15
C VAL A 81 -7.06 8.81 -1.38
N ILE A 82 -5.79 8.47 -1.20
CA ILE A 82 -4.85 8.24 -2.32
C ILE A 82 -5.47 7.19 -3.26
N LYS A 83 -5.78 5.99 -2.73
CA LYS A 83 -6.37 4.84 -3.48
C LYS A 83 -7.58 5.22 -4.33
N THR A 84 -8.47 6.02 -3.77
CA THR A 84 -9.70 6.41 -4.45
C THR A 84 -9.45 7.52 -5.47
N LEU A 85 -8.56 8.47 -5.17
CA LEU A 85 -8.19 9.54 -6.10
C LEU A 85 -7.45 9.04 -7.35
N ALA A 86 -6.59 8.02 -7.25
CA ALA A 86 -5.94 7.45 -8.45
C ALA A 86 -6.96 6.80 -9.39
N LYS A 87 -7.98 6.12 -8.85
CA LYS A 87 -9.10 5.61 -9.68
C LYS A 87 -9.89 6.74 -10.35
N LEU A 88 -9.94 7.90 -9.71
CA LEU A 88 -10.62 9.10 -10.21
C LEU A 88 -9.71 10.01 -11.06
N GLN A 89 -8.53 9.56 -11.47
CA GLN A 89 -7.58 10.39 -12.23
C GLN A 89 -8.19 11.03 -13.49
N GLY A 90 -9.12 10.34 -14.17
CA GLY A 90 -9.79 10.85 -15.36
C GLY A 90 -10.74 12.03 -15.10
N TRP A 91 -11.10 12.26 -13.84
CA TRP A 91 -12.01 13.29 -13.35
C TRP A 91 -11.29 14.49 -12.72
N LEU A 92 -9.95 14.46 -12.68
CA LEU A 92 -9.11 15.43 -11.98
C LEU A 92 -8.06 16.03 -12.94
N GLU A 93 -7.80 17.33 -12.79
CA GLU A 93 -6.77 18.10 -13.48
C GLU A 93 -5.59 18.40 -12.53
N GLY A 94 -4.37 18.46 -13.08
CA GLY A 94 -3.13 18.71 -12.33
C GLY A 94 -2.43 17.44 -11.87
N ASP A 95 -1.53 17.55 -10.88
CA ASP A 95 -0.53 16.52 -10.49
C ASP A 95 -1.09 15.21 -9.89
N CYS A 96 -1.96 14.52 -10.61
CA CYS A 96 -2.48 13.20 -10.28
C CYS A 96 -1.42 12.10 -10.46
N TYR A 97 -0.36 12.37 -11.23
CA TYR A 97 0.77 11.45 -11.46
C TYR A 97 1.52 11.10 -10.17
N HIS A 98 1.65 12.05 -9.23
CA HIS A 98 2.23 11.76 -7.92
C HIS A 98 1.40 10.76 -7.12
N ILE A 99 0.07 10.87 -7.15
CA ILE A 99 -0.86 9.98 -6.43
C ILE A 99 -0.79 8.56 -7.01
N ALA A 100 -0.88 8.43 -8.34
CA ALA A 100 -0.80 7.15 -9.02
C ALA A 100 0.56 6.45 -8.81
N SER A 101 1.65 7.22 -8.72
CA SER A 101 2.99 6.67 -8.44
C SER A 101 3.09 6.10 -7.03
N ILE A 102 2.56 6.82 -6.02
CA ILE A 102 2.53 6.37 -4.62
C ILE A 102 1.74 5.05 -4.47
N GLU A 103 0.66 4.88 -5.22
CA GLU A 103 -0.10 3.63 -5.23
C GLU A 103 0.64 2.47 -5.86
N LYS A 104 1.24 2.68 -7.04
CA LYS A 104 2.02 1.66 -7.72
C LYS A 104 3.20 1.20 -6.86
N GLU A 105 3.89 2.11 -6.19
CA GLU A 105 4.97 1.78 -5.27
C GLU A 105 4.47 0.93 -4.10
N LYS A 106 3.31 1.27 -3.50
CA LYS A 106 2.71 0.47 -2.42
C LYS A 106 2.23 -0.90 -2.87
N GLU A 107 1.69 -1.04 -4.08
CA GLU A 107 1.31 -2.33 -4.64
C GLU A 107 2.55 -3.19 -4.90
N LYS A 108 3.60 -2.60 -5.47
CA LYS A 108 4.88 -3.27 -5.69
C LYS A 108 5.51 -3.72 -4.37
N GLU A 109 5.52 -2.88 -3.33
CA GLU A 109 5.98 -3.26 -1.99
C GLU A 109 5.16 -4.43 -1.41
N LYS A 110 3.83 -4.42 -1.59
CA LYS A 110 2.99 -5.54 -1.13
C LYS A 110 3.29 -6.82 -1.89
N GLU A 111 3.48 -6.74 -3.20
CA GLU A 111 3.80 -7.89 -4.05
C GLU A 111 5.16 -8.49 -3.63
N ILE A 112 6.20 -7.67 -3.48
CA ILE A 112 7.51 -8.10 -2.98
C ILE A 112 7.37 -8.76 -1.60
N SER A 113 6.54 -8.19 -0.72
CA SER A 113 6.26 -8.75 0.62
C SER A 113 5.70 -10.15 0.63
N ILE A 114 4.93 -10.50 -0.40
CA ILE A 114 4.37 -11.83 -0.58
C ILE A 114 5.43 -12.75 -1.18
N VAL A 115 6.18 -12.29 -2.18
CA VAL A 115 7.21 -13.07 -2.88
C VAL A 115 8.29 -13.59 -1.92
N HIS A 116 8.88 -12.74 -1.07
CA HIS A 116 9.92 -13.22 -0.15
C HIS A 116 9.36 -14.16 0.91
N PHE A 117 8.15 -13.90 1.43
CA PHE A 117 7.54 -14.80 2.41
C PHE A 117 7.21 -16.17 1.80
N ASP A 118 6.65 -16.22 0.59
CA ASP A 118 6.35 -17.50 -0.07
C ASP A 118 7.62 -18.24 -0.47
N THR A 119 8.69 -17.53 -0.85
CA THR A 119 10.01 -18.12 -1.06
C THR A 119 10.58 -18.71 0.24
N PHE A 120 10.53 -17.95 1.33
CA PHE A 120 10.89 -18.45 2.66
C PHE A 120 10.07 -19.70 3.03
N TRP A 121 8.75 -19.64 2.85
CA TRP A 121 7.81 -20.70 3.23
C TRP A 121 7.98 -21.97 2.40
N SER A 122 8.24 -21.84 1.10
CA SER A 122 8.48 -22.99 0.21
C SER A 122 9.79 -23.71 0.54
N LEU A 123 10.83 -22.97 0.92
CA LEU A 123 12.14 -23.50 1.29
C LEU A 123 12.18 -24.14 2.68
N TYR A 124 11.34 -23.67 3.61
CA TYR A 124 11.36 -24.12 4.99
C TYR A 124 10.86 -25.58 5.10
N PRO A 125 11.63 -26.51 5.70
CA PRO A 125 11.26 -27.94 5.73
C PRO A 125 9.98 -28.25 6.54
N LYS A 126 9.79 -27.58 7.68
CA LYS A 126 8.59 -27.72 8.53
C LYS A 126 7.58 -26.61 8.23
N LYS A 127 6.33 -26.96 7.93
CA LYS A 127 5.27 -25.99 7.54
C LYS A 127 4.11 -26.02 8.52
N VAL A 128 4.16 -25.18 9.56
CA VAL A 128 3.14 -25.10 10.62
C VAL A 128 2.71 -23.63 10.84
N ALA A 129 1.40 -23.40 10.96
CA ALA A 129 0.81 -22.09 11.24
C ALA A 129 1.23 -20.97 10.25
N LYS A 130 1.06 -21.22 8.94
CA LYS A 130 1.43 -20.28 7.85
C LYS A 130 0.91 -18.86 8.10
N GLU A 131 -0.37 -18.73 8.48
CA GLU A 131 -1.02 -17.45 8.69
C GLU A 131 -0.40 -16.65 9.84
N VAL A 132 -0.07 -17.31 10.95
CA VAL A 132 0.58 -16.67 12.11
C VAL A 132 1.98 -16.20 11.74
N CYS A 133 2.73 -17.02 11.00
CA CYS A 133 4.05 -16.66 10.48
C CYS A 133 3.96 -15.46 9.52
N LEU A 134 2.98 -15.45 8.61
CA LEU A 134 2.77 -14.34 7.67
C LEU A 134 2.40 -13.04 8.39
N LYS A 135 1.50 -13.10 9.38
CA LYS A 135 1.16 -11.94 10.23
C LYS A 135 2.41 -11.39 10.93
N LYS A 136 3.26 -12.27 11.49
CA LYS A 136 4.52 -11.87 12.15
C LYS A 136 5.53 -11.28 11.16
N TRP A 137 5.66 -11.87 9.98
CA TRP A 137 6.54 -11.39 8.89
C TRP A 137 6.19 -9.97 8.47
N LYS A 138 4.90 -9.71 8.23
CA LYS A 138 4.37 -8.37 7.88
C LYS A 138 4.57 -7.38 9.03
N SER A 139 4.23 -7.77 10.26
CA SER A 139 4.37 -6.91 11.45
C SER A 139 5.82 -6.47 11.70
N ARG A 140 6.79 -7.36 11.50
CA ARG A 140 8.22 -7.06 11.68
C ARG A 140 8.90 -6.46 10.44
N LYS A 141 8.16 -6.23 9.35
CA LYS A 141 8.70 -5.72 8.06
C LYS A 141 9.90 -6.53 7.57
N LEU A 142 9.89 -7.85 7.79
CA LEU A 142 11.01 -8.75 7.47
C LEU A 142 11.31 -8.83 5.98
N ASP A 143 10.38 -8.40 5.16
CA ASP A 143 10.55 -8.33 3.72
C ASP A 143 11.75 -7.48 3.29
N LYS A 144 12.05 -6.40 4.03
CA LYS A 144 13.22 -5.55 3.79
C LYS A 144 14.55 -6.29 3.89
N ILE A 145 14.56 -7.41 4.62
CA ILE A 145 15.70 -8.31 4.79
C ILE A 145 15.35 -9.72 4.30
N GLY A 146 14.34 -9.86 3.44
CA GLY A 146 13.80 -11.14 2.99
C GLY A 146 14.87 -12.00 2.32
N GLU A 147 15.69 -11.40 1.46
CA GLU A 147 16.83 -12.06 0.83
C GLU A 147 17.84 -12.62 1.84
N LYS A 148 18.17 -11.85 2.89
CA LYS A 148 19.06 -12.29 3.99
C LYS A 148 18.47 -13.49 4.73
N ILE A 149 17.16 -13.47 5.00
CA ILE A 149 16.47 -14.57 5.68
C ILE A 149 16.45 -15.81 4.80
N ILE A 150 16.11 -15.66 3.52
CA ILE A 150 16.07 -16.74 2.53
C ILE A 150 17.44 -17.38 2.36
N SER A 151 18.50 -16.57 2.24
CA SER A 151 19.87 -17.07 2.11
C SER A 151 20.32 -17.84 3.37
N HIS A 152 19.98 -17.34 4.55
CA HIS A 152 20.24 -18.05 5.80
C HIS A 152 19.48 -19.39 5.89
N VAL A 153 18.21 -19.45 5.49
CA VAL A 153 17.46 -20.73 5.45
C VAL A 153 18.09 -21.72 4.48
N LYS A 154 18.51 -21.27 3.29
CA LYS A 154 19.22 -22.12 2.32
C LYS A 154 20.51 -22.67 2.92
N PHE A 155 21.31 -21.83 3.58
CA PHE A 155 22.52 -22.26 4.27
C PHE A 155 22.22 -23.29 5.38
N MET A 156 21.26 -23.01 6.25
CA MET A 156 20.89 -23.89 7.36
C MET A 156 20.40 -25.25 6.85
N LYS A 157 19.68 -25.31 5.74
CA LYS A 157 19.23 -26.56 5.10
C LYS A 157 20.40 -27.47 4.69
N GLU A 158 21.57 -26.89 4.41
CA GLU A 158 22.77 -27.66 4.07
C GLU A 158 23.53 -28.17 5.30
N THR A 159 23.27 -27.62 6.49
CA THR A 159 23.97 -27.99 7.72
C THR A 159 23.58 -29.40 8.19
N LYS A 160 24.55 -30.09 8.81
CA LYS A 160 24.33 -31.38 9.47
C LYS A 160 23.19 -31.32 10.49
N GLN A 161 23.09 -30.22 11.25
CA GLN A 161 22.04 -30.04 12.25
C GLN A 161 20.61 -30.15 11.68
N TRP A 162 20.38 -29.69 10.45
CA TRP A 162 19.06 -29.78 9.81
C TRP A 162 18.86 -31.06 8.99
N LYS A 163 19.94 -31.72 8.56
CA LYS A 163 19.88 -32.99 7.82
C LYS A 163 19.84 -34.22 8.73
N GLU A 164 20.47 -34.16 9.90
CA GLU A 164 20.58 -35.28 10.84
C GLU A 164 19.29 -35.49 11.64
N ASN A 165 19.07 -36.72 12.09
CA ASN A 165 17.93 -37.14 12.92
C ASN A 165 16.57 -36.72 12.34
N ASP A 166 16.35 -36.92 11.04
CA ASP A 166 15.09 -36.62 10.34
C ASP A 166 14.57 -35.19 10.59
N GLY A 167 15.48 -34.22 10.72
CA GLY A 167 15.10 -32.83 10.95
C GLY A 167 14.54 -32.54 12.35
N MET A 168 14.86 -33.39 13.34
CA MET A 168 14.42 -33.22 14.73
C MET A 168 14.82 -31.86 15.31
N PHE A 169 16.00 -31.33 14.94
CA PHE A 169 16.50 -30.04 15.41
C PHE A 169 16.09 -28.83 14.55
N ILE A 170 15.24 -29.02 13.54
CA ILE A 170 14.71 -27.91 12.74
C ILE A 170 13.69 -27.14 13.61
N PRO A 171 13.93 -25.86 13.94
CA PRO A 171 13.00 -25.07 14.72
C PRO A 171 11.70 -24.82 13.94
N MET A 172 10.59 -24.61 14.63
CA MET A 172 9.35 -24.19 13.98
C MET A 172 9.56 -22.84 13.27
N PRO A 173 8.93 -22.60 12.10
CA PRO A 173 9.08 -21.34 11.36
C PRO A 173 8.77 -20.11 12.22
N LEU A 174 7.75 -20.19 13.07
CA LEU A 174 7.39 -19.11 13.98
C LEU A 174 8.51 -18.84 15.01
N THR A 175 9.10 -19.89 15.58
CA THR A 175 10.24 -19.78 16.51
C THR A 175 11.45 -19.18 15.82
N TYR A 176 11.74 -19.63 14.60
CA TYR A 176 12.82 -19.09 13.77
C TYR A 176 12.63 -17.58 13.50
N ILE A 177 11.41 -17.18 13.14
CA ILE A 177 11.03 -15.77 12.94
C ILE A 177 11.10 -14.96 14.23
N ASN A 178 10.61 -15.49 15.36
CA ASN A 178 10.58 -14.77 16.63
C ASN A 178 11.99 -14.52 17.18
N GLN A 179 12.87 -15.50 17.05
CA GLN A 179 14.24 -15.42 17.57
C GLN A 179 15.22 -14.75 16.61
N SER A 180 14.76 -14.26 15.45
CA SER A 180 15.60 -13.62 14.44
C SER A 180 16.86 -14.45 14.12
N ARG A 181 16.70 -15.76 13.90
CA ARG A 181 17.83 -16.70 13.85
C ARG A 181 18.82 -16.47 12.70
N TRP A 182 18.50 -15.57 11.77
CA TRP A 182 19.42 -15.09 10.73
C TRP A 182 20.42 -14.03 11.23
N ASP A 183 20.25 -13.52 12.46
CA ASP A 183 21.14 -12.55 13.11
C ASP A 183 22.01 -13.19 14.21
N THR A 184 21.77 -14.46 14.57
CA THR A 184 22.64 -15.18 15.51
C THR A 184 23.98 -15.51 14.85
N GLU A 185 25.09 -15.22 15.52
CA GLU A 185 26.42 -15.62 15.09
C GLU A 185 26.48 -17.14 14.93
N ILE A 186 26.62 -17.60 13.69
CA ILE A 186 26.93 -19.00 13.42
C ILE A 186 28.36 -19.18 13.91
N GLU A 187 28.55 -19.88 15.04
CA GLU A 187 29.87 -20.22 15.55
C GLU A 187 30.68 -20.87 14.42
N LYS A 188 31.61 -20.10 13.83
CA LYS A 188 32.63 -20.66 12.96
C LYS A 188 33.38 -21.65 13.83
N LYS A 189 33.23 -22.95 13.54
CA LYS A 189 34.04 -24.00 14.17
C LYS A 189 35.50 -23.59 14.06
N LYS A 190 36.08 -23.12 15.18
CA LYS A 190 37.53 -23.04 15.29
C LYS A 190 38.02 -24.48 15.26
N SER A 191 38.86 -24.79 14.28
CA SER A 191 39.60 -26.05 14.28
C SER A 191 40.39 -26.12 15.58
N ILE A 192 40.14 -27.14 16.40
CA ILE A 192 40.82 -27.36 17.68
C ILE A 192 42.28 -27.83 17.47
N TRP A 193 42.73 -27.98 16.22
CA TRP A 193 44.01 -28.62 15.88
C TRP A 193 45.07 -27.72 15.22
N ASP A 194 44.85 -26.41 15.10
CA ASP A 194 45.85 -25.49 14.49
C ASP A 194 47.02 -25.10 15.42
N GLY A 195 47.33 -25.93 16.42
CA GLY A 195 48.30 -25.58 17.48
C GLY A 195 49.15 -26.71 18.03
N ALA A 196 49.26 -27.85 17.34
CA ALA A 196 50.24 -28.89 17.68
C ALA A 196 51.43 -28.79 16.71
N LYS A 197 52.43 -27.98 17.08
CA LYS A 197 53.78 -28.02 16.51
C LYS A 197 54.79 -28.10 17.64
#